data_AF-A0A3Q3G158-F1
#
_entry.id   AF-A0A3Q3G158-F1
#
_cell.length_a   1.000
_cell.length_b   1.000
_cell.length_c   1.000
_cell.angle_alpha   90.00
_cell.angle_beta   90.00
_cell.angle_gamma   90.00
#
_symmetry.space_group_name_H-M   'P 1'
#
loop_
_entity.id
_entity.type
_entity.pdbx_description
1 polymer ?
#
loop_
_entity_poly.entity_id
_entity_poly.type
_entity_poly.pdbx_seq_one_letter_code
_entity_poly.pdbx_strand_id
1 'polypeptide(L)'
;MMTSKPQPQLAVAPLPWIEILTYWVLSFGSHLYSFYQLHRFSKEHEAGLQREFHLEKGLLNGFNRDTSDFEWSFWTGWAKRSLLWTLIGHGVISRLTSIFYPKLRLPALTLYGLLAATNVLGIKGVSVLLVHLGLSFSVAQLRKPALSWACNLLLLCTFHIQQLQEIQRGWYETEEEYYLLLFSVAVCGLRFISFSLEHCWCPLERGGIEQLYWLFSYTFYHPFFYNGPIITYKDYVEQMWRPAEESDKDKSAFSYFVLRSGRIILWWCIAEYMIHVIYMHSIQSNETYLEILPPWALGGLALALVQFFFVKYLVLFGLPSMLATSDNLVPPKLPRCVSIMYSFTGMWRHFDEGLYRWLIRYIYVPLGGSHHGPLYKMFSTGLAFGFVCLWHGGHDYLRYWALMNWAGVLVENGLKSLFASSFIHSIVVSLKSKKLDLTSS
;
A
#
# COMPACT_ATOMS: atom_id res chain seq x y z
N MET A 1 23.78 35.68 -6.77
CA MET A 1 22.50 35.27 -7.39
C MET A 1 22.76 35.09 -8.89
N MET A 2 23.21 33.91 -9.31
CA MET A 2 23.31 33.56 -10.72
C MET A 2 22.05 32.77 -11.07
N THR A 3 21.14 33.43 -11.78
CA THR A 3 19.89 32.85 -12.29
C THR A 3 20.23 31.82 -13.36
N SER A 4 20.05 30.54 -13.05
CA SER A 4 20.07 29.47 -14.04
C SER A 4 18.90 29.67 -15.00
N LYS A 5 19.19 29.86 -16.30
CA LYS A 5 18.17 29.84 -17.36
C LYS A 5 17.45 28.49 -17.33
N PRO A 6 16.12 28.44 -17.44
CA PRO A 6 15.40 27.18 -17.60
C PRO A 6 15.82 26.54 -18.94
N GLN A 7 16.27 25.29 -18.89
CA GLN A 7 16.48 24.49 -20.11
C GLN A 7 15.15 24.40 -20.88
N PRO A 8 15.14 24.57 -22.21
CA PRO A 8 13.94 24.37 -23.01
C PRO A 8 13.53 22.89 -22.88
N GLN A 9 12.32 22.65 -22.37
CA GLN A 9 11.69 21.33 -22.46
C GLN A 9 11.57 21.01 -23.95
N LEU A 10 12.32 20.00 -24.43
CA LEU A 10 12.12 19.46 -25.77
C LEU A 10 10.65 19.06 -25.89
N ALA A 11 9.90 19.79 -26.71
CA ALA A 11 8.55 19.41 -27.09
C ALA A 11 8.64 18.07 -27.82
N VAL A 12 8.31 16.98 -27.12
CA VAL A 12 8.23 15.64 -27.72
C VAL A 12 7.07 15.69 -28.70
N ALA A 13 7.34 15.53 -29.99
CA ALA A 13 6.30 15.47 -31.00
C ALA A 13 5.31 14.34 -30.65
N PRO A 14 3.99 14.58 -30.69
CA PRO A 14 3.01 13.54 -30.40
C PRO A 14 3.13 12.42 -31.44
N LEU A 15 3.00 11.17 -30.99
CA LEU A 15 2.98 10.02 -31.88
C LEU A 15 1.78 10.10 -32.83
N PRO A 16 1.90 9.65 -34.09
CA PRO A 16 0.79 9.54 -35.01
C PRO A 16 -0.36 8.73 -34.42
N TRP A 17 -1.61 9.14 -34.67
CA TRP A 17 -2.79 8.44 -34.15
C TRP A 17 -2.83 6.95 -34.54
N ILE A 18 -2.39 6.62 -35.76
CA ILE A 18 -2.33 5.24 -36.24
C ILE A 18 -1.39 4.41 -35.36
N GLU A 19 -0.22 4.95 -35.03
CA GLU A 19 0.76 4.28 -34.17
C GLU A 19 0.19 4.06 -32.76
N ILE A 20 -0.47 5.08 -32.20
CA ILE A 20 -1.17 4.98 -30.92
C ILE A 20 -2.24 3.88 -30.98
N LEU A 21 -3.09 3.89 -32.01
CA LEU A 21 -4.15 2.89 -32.19
C LEU A 21 -3.57 1.48 -32.31
N THR A 22 -2.48 1.31 -33.08
CA THR A 22 -1.78 0.03 -33.20
C THR A 22 -1.26 -0.45 -31.84
N TYR A 23 -0.68 0.43 -31.03
CA TYR A 23 -0.28 0.07 -29.66
C TYR A 23 -1.45 -0.34 -28.78
N TRP A 24 -2.58 0.36 -28.85
CA TRP A 24 -3.79 -0.02 -28.11
C TRP A 24 -4.31 -1.40 -28.55
N VAL A 25 -4.44 -1.64 -29.86
CA VAL A 25 -4.94 -2.91 -30.39
C VAL A 25 -4.02 -4.07 -30.02
N LEU A 26 -2.71 -3.92 -30.21
CA LEU A 26 -1.74 -4.98 -29.88
C LEU A 26 -1.67 -5.23 -28.38
N SER A 27 -1.68 -4.17 -27.56
CA SER A 27 -1.65 -4.29 -26.11
C SER A 27 -2.93 -4.95 -25.60
N PHE A 28 -4.11 -4.40 -25.87
CA PHE A 28 -5.37 -4.98 -25.39
C PHE A 28 -5.63 -6.37 -25.98
N GLY A 29 -5.35 -6.56 -27.27
CA GLY A 29 -5.49 -7.86 -27.92
C GLY A 29 -4.63 -8.94 -27.26
N SER A 30 -3.35 -8.64 -26.98
CA SER A 30 -2.45 -9.59 -26.31
C SER A 30 -2.87 -9.88 -24.86
N HIS A 31 -3.29 -8.87 -24.10
CA HIS A 31 -3.79 -9.06 -22.74
C HIS A 31 -5.06 -9.92 -22.73
N LEU A 32 -6.06 -9.58 -23.55
CA LEU A 32 -7.31 -10.33 -23.63
C LEU A 32 -7.08 -11.77 -24.09
N TYR A 33 -6.20 -11.99 -25.07
CA TYR A 33 -5.85 -13.33 -25.51
C TYR A 33 -5.14 -14.12 -24.41
N SER A 34 -4.21 -13.51 -23.68
CA SER A 34 -3.53 -14.16 -22.55
C SER A 34 -4.49 -14.54 -21.42
N PHE A 35 -5.45 -13.66 -21.07
CA PHE A 35 -6.50 -13.95 -20.10
C PHE A 35 -7.45 -15.03 -20.58
N TYR A 36 -7.79 -15.04 -21.87
CA TYR A 36 -8.61 -16.11 -22.45
C TYR A 36 -7.91 -17.47 -22.37
N GLN A 37 -6.62 -17.54 -22.70
CA GLN A 37 -5.85 -18.78 -22.58
C GLN A 37 -5.76 -19.26 -21.13
N LEU A 38 -5.55 -18.35 -20.19
CA LEU A 38 -5.54 -18.67 -18.77
C LEU A 38 -6.92 -19.12 -18.27
N HIS A 39 -8.00 -18.43 -18.64
CA HIS A 39 -9.36 -18.81 -18.31
C HIS A 39 -9.68 -20.22 -18.82
N ARG A 40 -9.34 -20.50 -20.09
CA ARG A 40 -9.51 -21.81 -20.69
C ARG A 40 -8.75 -22.88 -19.88
N PHE A 41 -7.49 -22.61 -19.52
CA PHE A 41 -6.71 -23.51 -18.67
C PHE A 41 -7.37 -23.73 -17.30
N SER A 42 -7.87 -22.67 -16.64
CA SER A 42 -8.57 -22.76 -15.36
C SER A 42 -9.80 -23.67 -15.45
N LYS A 43 -10.56 -23.61 -16.56
CA LYS A 43 -11.76 -24.44 -16.76
C LYS A 43 -11.44 -25.88 -17.15
N GLU A 44 -10.42 -26.11 -17.97
CA GLU A 44 -9.96 -27.46 -18.31
C GLU A 44 -9.49 -28.24 -17.06
N HIS A 45 -8.88 -27.54 -16.08
CA HIS A 45 -8.34 -28.14 -14.86
C HIS A 45 -9.22 -27.91 -13.61
N GLU A 46 -10.45 -27.43 -13.79
CA GLU A 46 -11.33 -27.05 -12.68
C GLU A 46 -11.59 -28.19 -11.70
N ALA A 47 -11.80 -29.42 -12.19
CA ALA A 47 -12.03 -30.58 -11.32
C ALA A 47 -10.80 -30.93 -10.46
N GLY A 48 -9.59 -30.74 -10.99
CA GLY A 48 -8.34 -30.93 -10.25
C GLY A 48 -8.15 -29.85 -9.19
N LEU A 49 -8.34 -28.58 -9.59
CA LEU A 49 -8.28 -27.43 -8.70
C LEU A 49 -9.35 -27.51 -7.58
N GLN A 50 -10.56 -27.95 -7.89
CA GLN A 50 -11.62 -28.18 -6.90
C GLN A 50 -11.22 -29.22 -5.86
N ARG A 51 -10.55 -30.30 -6.28
CA ARG A 51 -10.16 -31.39 -5.38
C ARG A 51 -9.06 -30.97 -4.42
N GLU A 52 -8.12 -30.15 -4.89
CA GLU A 52 -6.93 -29.76 -4.14
C GLU A 52 -7.13 -28.50 -3.30
N PHE A 53 -7.79 -27.49 -3.86
CA PHE A 53 -7.94 -26.16 -3.25
C PHE A 53 -9.35 -25.88 -2.70
N HIS A 54 -10.28 -26.84 -2.83
CA HIS A 54 -11.65 -26.70 -2.34
C HIS A 54 -12.33 -25.40 -2.76
N LEU A 55 -12.37 -25.11 -4.06
CA LEU A 55 -12.98 -23.87 -4.56
C LEU A 55 -14.41 -23.72 -4.01
N GLU A 56 -14.72 -22.54 -3.50
CA GLU A 56 -16.01 -22.27 -2.86
C GLU A 56 -17.09 -22.02 -3.91
N LYS A 57 -18.35 -22.23 -3.54
CA LYS A 57 -19.46 -21.77 -4.40
C LYS A 57 -19.48 -20.25 -4.44
N GLY A 58 -19.53 -19.70 -5.65
CA GLY A 58 -19.58 -18.28 -5.87
C GLY A 58 -20.92 -17.63 -5.61
N LEU A 59 -20.95 -16.31 -5.73
CA LEU A 59 -22.16 -15.49 -5.60
C LEU A 59 -23.21 -15.85 -6.66
N LEU A 60 -22.79 -16.34 -7.82
CA LEU A 60 -23.65 -16.84 -8.88
C LEU A 60 -23.71 -18.37 -8.81
N ASN A 61 -24.94 -18.91 -8.76
CA ASN A 61 -25.18 -20.35 -8.75
C ASN A 61 -24.50 -21.02 -9.95
N GLY A 62 -23.68 -22.05 -9.67
CA GLY A 62 -22.99 -22.84 -10.69
C GLY A 62 -21.56 -22.39 -11.03
N PHE A 63 -21.06 -21.32 -10.42
CA PHE A 63 -19.67 -20.87 -10.59
C PHE A 63 -18.88 -21.09 -9.31
N ASN A 64 -17.70 -21.72 -9.42
CA ASN A 64 -16.77 -21.84 -8.30
C ASN A 64 -15.94 -20.55 -8.13
N ARG A 65 -15.30 -20.42 -6.98
CA ARG A 65 -14.54 -19.26 -6.53
C ARG A 65 -13.16 -19.70 -6.08
N ASP A 66 -12.13 -19.08 -6.64
CA ASP A 66 -10.77 -19.17 -6.10
C ASP A 66 -10.67 -18.33 -4.81
N THR A 67 -10.40 -19.01 -3.69
CA THR A 67 -10.22 -18.43 -2.36
C THR A 67 -8.76 -18.47 -1.89
N SER A 68 -7.84 -18.89 -2.76
CA SER A 68 -6.43 -19.10 -2.42
C SER A 68 -5.65 -17.80 -2.16
N ASP A 69 -6.17 -16.61 -2.53
CA ASP A 69 -5.59 -15.33 -2.07
C ASP A 69 -5.94 -15.10 -0.60
N PHE A 70 -4.96 -15.38 0.28
CA PHE A 70 -5.09 -15.22 1.72
C PHE A 70 -5.61 -13.84 2.11
N GLU A 71 -5.01 -12.76 1.59
CA GLU A 71 -5.34 -11.40 2.01
C GLU A 71 -6.78 -11.00 1.62
N TRP A 72 -7.23 -11.33 0.40
CA TRP A 72 -8.60 -11.07 -0.04
C TRP A 72 -9.60 -11.87 0.79
N SER A 73 -9.38 -13.17 0.96
CA SER A 73 -10.26 -14.04 1.76
C SER A 73 -10.32 -13.57 3.22
N PHE A 74 -9.17 -13.23 3.80
CA PHE A 74 -9.06 -12.70 5.16
C PHE A 74 -9.84 -11.39 5.36
N TRP A 75 -9.58 -10.37 4.54
CA TRP A 75 -10.22 -9.07 4.72
C TRP A 75 -11.70 -9.10 4.35
N THR A 76 -12.11 -9.90 3.35
CA THR A 76 -13.53 -10.05 3.03
C THR A 76 -14.30 -10.80 4.13
N GLY A 77 -13.68 -11.81 4.76
CA GLY A 77 -14.22 -12.48 5.94
C GLY A 77 -14.40 -11.52 7.12
N TRP A 78 -13.35 -10.77 7.47
CA TRP A 78 -13.39 -9.78 8.55
C TRP A 78 -14.34 -8.60 8.27
N ALA A 79 -14.43 -8.15 7.01
CA ALA A 79 -15.38 -7.13 6.60
C ALA A 79 -16.81 -7.57 6.90
N LYS A 80 -17.19 -8.80 6.53
CA LYS A 80 -18.53 -9.35 6.79
C LYS A 80 -18.82 -9.51 8.29
N ARG A 81 -17.84 -9.99 9.07
CA ARG A 81 -18.02 -10.26 10.51
C ARG A 81 -18.10 -8.98 11.35
N SER A 82 -17.19 -8.03 11.16
CA SER A 82 -17.05 -6.90 12.10
C SER A 82 -16.53 -5.60 11.48
N LEU A 83 -15.51 -5.64 10.62
CA LEU A 83 -14.82 -4.42 10.19
C LEU A 83 -15.71 -3.46 9.41
N LEU A 84 -16.62 -3.95 8.56
CA LEU A 84 -17.53 -3.08 7.84
C LEU A 84 -18.45 -2.31 8.80
N TRP A 85 -18.98 -3.00 9.82
CA TRP A 85 -19.88 -2.41 10.81
C TRP A 85 -19.17 -1.38 11.69
N THR A 86 -17.94 -1.67 12.12
CA THR A 86 -17.16 -0.72 12.91
C THR A 86 -16.69 0.49 12.08
N LEU A 87 -16.39 0.31 10.80
CA LEU A 87 -16.09 1.43 9.89
C LEU A 87 -17.33 2.30 9.62
N ILE A 88 -18.50 1.70 9.46
CA ILE A 88 -19.78 2.43 9.37
C ILE A 88 -20.03 3.21 10.66
N GLY A 89 -19.87 2.57 11.82
CA GLY A 89 -20.03 3.22 13.12
C GLY A 89 -19.07 4.40 13.31
N HIS A 90 -17.80 4.28 12.88
CA HIS A 90 -16.86 5.40 12.84
C HIS A 90 -17.41 6.55 11.99
N GLY A 91 -17.92 6.26 10.79
CA GLY A 91 -18.53 7.25 9.92
C GLY A 91 -19.72 7.96 10.58
N VAL A 92 -20.59 7.22 11.27
CA VAL A 92 -21.73 7.78 12.02
C VAL A 92 -21.24 8.69 13.15
N ILE A 93 -20.33 8.24 14.00
CA ILE A 93 -19.76 9.05 15.09
C ILE A 93 -19.07 10.30 14.56
N SER A 94 -18.30 10.17 13.48
CA SER A 94 -17.65 11.30 12.82
C SER A 94 -18.66 12.35 12.36
N ARG A 95 -19.73 11.95 11.68
CA ARG A 95 -20.74 12.91 11.18
C ARG A 95 -21.56 13.51 12.31
N LEU A 96 -22.01 12.71 13.28
CA LEU A 96 -22.75 13.22 14.45
C LEU A 96 -21.93 14.24 15.24
N THR A 97 -20.67 13.92 15.55
CA THR A 97 -19.80 14.84 16.28
C THR A 97 -19.44 16.07 15.47
N SER A 98 -19.27 15.95 14.15
CA SER A 98 -19.05 17.11 13.28
C SER A 98 -20.23 18.07 13.23
N ILE A 99 -21.46 17.58 13.34
CA ILE A 99 -22.68 18.40 13.30
C ILE A 99 -22.99 19.00 14.68
N PHE A 100 -23.00 18.16 15.73
CA PHE A 100 -23.51 18.56 17.04
C PHE A 100 -22.42 19.12 17.96
N TYR A 101 -21.22 18.54 17.95
CA TYR A 101 -20.14 18.90 18.89
C TYR A 101 -18.75 18.86 18.24
N PRO A 102 -18.41 19.79 17.32
CA PRO A 102 -17.17 19.75 16.55
C PRO A 102 -15.91 19.67 17.42
N LYS A 103 -15.92 20.33 18.59
CA LYS A 103 -14.80 20.32 19.56
C LYS A 103 -14.55 18.94 20.18
N LEU A 104 -15.57 18.08 20.25
CA LEU A 104 -15.48 16.72 20.80
C LEU A 104 -15.20 15.66 19.74
N ARG A 105 -15.04 16.05 18.47
CA ARG A 105 -14.83 15.10 17.37
C ARG A 105 -13.59 14.24 17.56
N LEU A 106 -12.42 14.85 17.76
CA LEU A 106 -11.16 14.13 17.97
C LEU A 106 -11.21 13.15 19.16
N PRO A 107 -11.64 13.55 20.38
CA PRO A 107 -11.73 12.60 21.49
C PRO A 107 -12.79 11.52 21.26
N ALA A 108 -13.93 11.83 20.64
CA ALA A 108 -14.96 10.84 20.32
C ALA A 108 -14.47 9.79 19.32
N LEU A 109 -13.77 10.21 18.25
CA LEU A 109 -13.17 9.28 17.27
C LEU A 109 -12.08 8.42 17.91
N THR A 110 -11.27 9.00 18.80
CA THR A 110 -10.21 8.28 19.52
C THR A 110 -10.81 7.22 20.45
N LEU A 111 -11.83 7.58 21.22
CA LEU A 111 -12.54 6.66 22.11
C LEU A 111 -13.23 5.56 21.30
N TYR A 112 -13.91 5.91 20.22
CA TYR A 112 -14.57 4.94 19.34
C TYR A 112 -13.56 3.95 18.76
N GLY A 113 -12.43 4.44 18.24
CA GLY A 113 -11.39 3.58 17.67
C GLY A 113 -10.75 2.65 18.71
N LEU A 114 -10.55 3.12 19.94
CA LEU A 114 -10.09 2.26 21.03
C LEU A 114 -11.13 1.18 21.37
N LEU A 115 -12.41 1.53 21.48
CA LEU A 115 -13.48 0.57 21.76
C LEU A 115 -13.64 -0.45 20.62
N ALA A 116 -13.56 -0.01 19.37
CA ALA A 116 -13.59 -0.89 18.21
C ALA A 116 -12.39 -1.83 18.20
N ALA A 117 -11.18 -1.33 18.50
CA ALA A 117 -9.98 -2.15 18.65
C ALA A 117 -10.12 -3.17 19.77
N THR A 118 -10.65 -2.79 20.93
CA THR A 118 -10.88 -3.72 22.05
C THR A 118 -11.94 -4.77 21.72
N ASN A 119 -13.00 -4.40 20.99
CA ASN A 119 -14.03 -5.34 20.56
C ASN A 119 -13.50 -6.38 19.56
N VAL A 120 -12.55 -5.98 18.71
CA VAL A 120 -12.06 -6.82 17.61
C VAL A 120 -10.80 -7.61 17.97
N LEU A 121 -9.86 -7.01 18.71
CA LEU A 121 -8.60 -7.65 19.12
C LEU A 121 -8.65 -8.22 20.55
N GLY A 122 -9.70 -7.92 21.30
CA GLY A 122 -9.77 -8.22 22.72
C GLY A 122 -8.81 -7.37 23.58
N ILE A 123 -8.96 -7.49 24.89
CA ILE A 123 -8.17 -6.73 25.87
C ILE A 123 -6.68 -7.08 25.78
N LYS A 124 -6.35 -8.37 25.58
CA LYS A 124 -4.96 -8.83 25.49
C LYS A 124 -4.25 -8.23 24.27
N GLY A 125 -4.89 -8.25 23.10
CA GLY A 125 -4.34 -7.67 21.87
C GLY A 125 -4.13 -6.15 21.98
N VAL A 126 -5.12 -5.41 22.49
CA VAL A 126 -4.96 -3.97 22.74
C VAL A 126 -3.88 -3.68 23.78
N SER A 127 -3.72 -4.53 24.80
CA SER A 127 -2.65 -4.37 25.80
C SER A 127 -1.25 -4.43 25.17
N VAL A 128 -1.03 -5.31 24.18
CA VAL A 128 0.25 -5.35 23.43
C VAL A 128 0.51 -4.02 22.74
N LEU A 129 -0.50 -3.47 22.06
CA LEU A 129 -0.39 -2.18 21.38
C LEU A 129 -0.11 -1.03 22.35
N LEU A 130 -0.74 -1.04 23.53
CA LEU A 130 -0.50 -0.03 24.57
C LEU A 130 0.91 -0.15 25.17
N VAL A 131 1.43 -1.37 25.34
CA VAL A 131 2.82 -1.59 25.77
C VAL A 131 3.80 -1.05 24.72
N HIS A 132 3.59 -1.36 23.44
CA HIS A 132 4.43 -0.85 22.36
C HIS A 132 4.36 0.69 22.29
N LEU A 133 3.16 1.26 22.38
CA LEU A 133 2.94 2.71 22.43
C LEU A 133 3.69 3.35 23.61
N GLY A 134 3.56 2.79 24.81
CA GLY A 134 4.20 3.32 26.02
C GLY A 134 5.73 3.26 25.95
N LEU A 135 6.29 2.17 25.44
CA LEU A 135 7.73 2.01 25.24
C LEU A 135 8.26 3.00 24.19
N SER A 136 7.63 3.06 23.02
CA SER A 136 8.02 3.99 21.94
C SER A 136 7.87 5.45 22.36
N PHE A 137 6.82 5.79 23.12
CA PHE A 137 6.64 7.13 23.69
C PHE A 137 7.76 7.47 24.68
N SER A 138 8.05 6.56 25.63
CA SER A 138 9.07 6.78 26.66
C SER A 138 10.47 6.96 26.06
N VAL A 139 10.84 6.13 25.08
CA VAL A 139 12.13 6.28 24.38
C VAL A 139 12.16 7.54 23.52
N ALA A 140 11.05 7.92 22.89
CA ALA A 140 10.97 9.16 22.12
C ALA A 140 11.24 10.41 22.99
N GLN A 141 10.86 10.41 24.27
CA GLN A 141 11.17 11.51 25.19
C GLN A 141 12.67 11.77 25.36
N LEU A 142 13.53 10.77 25.09
CA LEU A 142 15.00 10.93 25.10
C LEU A 142 15.52 11.74 23.90
N ARG A 143 14.68 12.00 22.89
CA ARG A 143 14.98 12.79 21.68
C ARG A 143 16.23 12.32 20.92
N LYS A 144 16.48 11.01 20.93
CA LYS A 144 17.59 10.39 20.21
C LYS A 144 17.04 9.49 19.10
N PRO A 145 17.10 9.90 17.82
CA PRO A 145 16.57 9.12 16.70
C PRO A 145 17.10 7.68 16.64
N ALA A 146 18.38 7.47 16.96
CA ALA A 146 18.99 6.15 16.98
C ALA A 146 18.35 5.22 18.04
N LEU A 147 18.06 5.74 19.24
CA LEU A 147 17.38 4.97 20.29
C LEU A 147 15.92 4.70 19.91
N SER A 148 15.23 5.66 19.31
CA SER A 148 13.88 5.47 18.80
C SER A 148 13.81 4.41 17.71
N TRP A 149 14.75 4.41 16.76
CA TRP A 149 14.86 3.35 15.76
C TRP A 149 15.18 2.00 16.40
N ALA A 150 16.17 1.92 17.29
CA ALA A 150 16.52 0.67 17.97
C ALA A 150 15.33 0.08 18.74
N CYS A 151 14.62 0.91 19.52
CA CYS A 151 13.44 0.47 20.25
C CYS A 151 12.33 -0.04 19.32
N ASN A 152 11.95 0.73 18.30
CA ASN A 152 10.88 0.31 17.40
C ASN A 152 11.26 -0.90 16.53
N LEU A 153 12.53 -1.06 16.15
CA LEU A 153 13.00 -2.27 15.46
C LEU A 153 12.97 -3.49 16.38
N LEU A 154 13.37 -3.35 17.65
CA LEU A 154 13.23 -4.43 18.63
C LEU A 154 11.76 -4.82 18.84
N LEU A 155 10.87 -3.83 18.93
CA LEU A 155 9.42 -4.07 19.00
C LEU A 155 8.85 -4.71 17.73
N LEU A 156 9.39 -4.41 16.55
CA LEU A 156 9.00 -5.10 15.32
C LEU A 156 9.54 -6.53 15.29
N CYS A 157 10.77 -6.74 15.78
CA CYS A 157 11.40 -8.07 15.86
C CYS A 157 10.67 -9.02 16.81
N THR A 158 9.80 -8.54 17.68
CA THR A 158 8.94 -9.43 18.49
C THR A 158 8.07 -10.34 17.62
N PHE A 159 7.77 -9.93 16.38
CA PHE A 159 7.10 -10.76 15.39
C PHE A 159 7.86 -12.00 14.98
N HIS A 160 9.17 -12.06 15.21
CA HIS A 160 10.01 -13.18 14.80
C HIS A 160 10.38 -14.10 15.97
N ILE A 161 9.92 -13.78 17.19
CA ILE A 161 10.19 -14.58 18.38
C ILE A 161 9.10 -15.66 18.50
N GLN A 162 9.44 -16.90 18.19
CA GLN A 162 8.51 -18.03 18.16
C GLN A 162 7.72 -18.19 19.47
N GLN A 163 8.38 -18.06 20.62
CA GLN A 163 7.71 -18.21 21.92
C GLN A 163 6.62 -17.14 22.13
N LEU A 164 6.87 -15.91 21.67
CA LEU A 164 5.88 -14.85 21.79
C LEU A 164 4.73 -15.06 20.81
N GLN A 165 5.02 -15.52 19.58
CA GLN A 165 3.99 -15.90 18.62
C GLN A 165 3.08 -16.99 19.18
N GLU A 166 3.64 -18.04 19.78
CA GLU A 166 2.87 -19.13 20.39
C GLU A 166 1.98 -18.63 21.54
N ILE A 167 2.51 -17.77 22.41
CA ILE A 167 1.74 -17.17 23.51
C ILE A 167 0.59 -16.31 22.97
N GLN A 168 0.86 -15.43 22.00
CA GLN A 168 -0.13 -14.53 21.42
C GLN A 168 -1.19 -15.29 20.62
N ARG A 169 -0.77 -16.29 19.87
CA ARG A 169 -1.64 -17.20 19.11
C ARG A 169 -2.57 -17.97 20.05
N GLY A 170 -2.07 -18.43 21.20
CA GLY A 170 -2.87 -19.09 22.23
C GLY A 170 -3.90 -18.19 22.95
N TRP A 171 -3.95 -16.89 22.66
CA TRP A 171 -5.01 -16.00 23.18
C TRP A 171 -6.28 -16.03 22.35
N TYR A 172 -6.21 -16.53 21.12
CA TYR A 172 -7.29 -16.49 20.15
C TYR A 172 -7.79 -17.89 19.81
N GLU A 173 -9.04 -17.99 19.39
CA GLU A 173 -9.64 -19.26 18.99
C GLU A 173 -9.28 -19.61 17.55
N THR A 174 -9.07 -18.58 16.71
CA THR A 174 -8.80 -18.74 15.28
C THR A 174 -7.50 -18.06 14.85
N GLU A 175 -6.85 -18.61 13.81
CA GLU A 175 -5.69 -17.97 13.18
C GLU A 175 -5.98 -16.58 12.64
N GLU A 176 -7.21 -16.36 12.17
CA GLU A 176 -7.64 -15.08 11.60
C GLU A 176 -7.61 -13.95 12.63
N GLU A 177 -7.96 -14.23 13.89
CA GLU A 177 -7.88 -13.25 14.98
C GLU A 177 -6.43 -12.93 15.35
N TYR A 178 -5.58 -13.96 15.41
CA TYR A 178 -4.15 -13.76 15.63
C TYR A 178 -3.50 -12.94 14.51
N TYR A 179 -3.82 -13.23 13.24
CA TYR A 179 -3.31 -12.44 12.12
C TYR A 179 -3.83 -10.99 12.15
N LEU A 180 -5.05 -10.76 12.60
CA LEU A 180 -5.56 -9.40 12.76
C LEU A 180 -4.76 -8.61 13.81
N LEU A 181 -4.37 -9.25 14.92
CA LEU A 181 -3.42 -8.66 15.86
C LEU A 181 -2.10 -8.33 15.18
N LEU A 182 -1.53 -9.26 14.40
CA LEU A 182 -0.26 -9.07 13.71
C LEU A 182 -0.29 -7.88 12.76
N PHE A 183 -1.32 -7.78 11.91
CA PHE A 183 -1.54 -6.63 11.02
C PHE A 183 -1.67 -5.32 11.81
N SER A 184 -2.43 -5.32 12.90
CA SER A 184 -2.63 -4.14 13.75
C SER A 184 -1.32 -3.65 14.36
N VAL A 185 -0.51 -4.57 14.91
CA VAL A 185 0.80 -4.22 15.49
C VAL A 185 1.76 -3.75 14.39
N ALA A 186 1.71 -4.34 13.19
CA ALA A 186 2.58 -3.97 12.08
C ALA A 186 2.30 -2.54 11.60
N VAL A 187 1.02 -2.20 11.39
CA VAL A 187 0.60 -0.84 10.99
C VAL A 187 0.86 0.17 12.11
N CYS A 188 0.56 -0.18 13.36
CA CYS A 188 0.86 0.69 14.51
C CYS A 188 2.36 0.92 14.70
N GLY A 189 3.22 -0.06 14.39
CA GLY A 189 4.68 0.09 14.40
C GLY A 189 5.16 1.24 13.51
N LEU A 190 4.60 1.38 12.30
CA LEU A 190 4.90 2.51 11.41
C LEU A 190 4.46 3.85 12.01
N ARG A 191 3.34 3.86 12.74
CA ARG A 191 2.84 5.04 13.46
C ARG A 191 3.76 5.43 14.61
N PHE A 192 4.23 4.46 15.39
CA PHE A 192 5.15 4.71 16.51
C PHE A 192 6.48 5.26 16.03
N ILE A 193 7.08 4.69 14.99
CA ILE A 193 8.31 5.22 14.37
C ILE A 193 8.08 6.65 13.88
N SER A 194 6.98 6.90 13.17
CA SER A 194 6.63 8.22 12.66
C SER A 194 6.52 9.25 13.78
N PHE A 195 5.80 8.95 14.85
CA PHE A 195 5.74 9.82 16.04
C PHE A 195 7.12 10.03 16.67
N SER A 196 7.86 8.95 16.96
CA SER A 196 9.13 9.05 17.67
C SER A 196 10.14 9.91 16.92
N LEU A 197 10.23 9.77 15.59
CA LEU A 197 11.17 10.53 14.77
C LEU A 197 10.75 11.99 14.58
N GLU A 198 9.47 12.26 14.33
CA GLU A 198 9.00 13.66 14.27
C GLU A 198 9.20 14.36 15.62
N HIS A 199 8.98 13.67 16.75
CA HIS A 199 9.25 14.21 18.07
C HIS A 199 10.76 14.51 18.29
N CYS A 200 11.66 13.69 17.74
CA CYS A 200 13.10 13.93 17.82
C CYS A 200 13.55 15.12 16.95
N TRP A 201 12.98 15.28 15.74
CA TRP A 201 13.44 16.27 14.77
C TRP A 201 12.76 17.63 14.90
N CYS A 202 11.47 17.63 15.21
CA CYS A 202 10.64 18.83 15.28
C CYS A 202 9.73 18.71 16.53
N PRO A 203 10.30 18.84 17.75
CA PRO A 203 9.52 18.73 18.95
C PRO A 203 8.43 19.81 18.96
N LEU A 204 7.17 19.38 18.96
CA LEU A 204 6.06 20.29 19.23
C LEU A 204 6.20 20.76 20.69
N GLU A 205 6.12 22.07 20.93
CA GLU A 205 6.06 22.67 22.27
C GLU A 205 4.71 22.37 22.94
N ARG A 206 4.46 21.08 23.21
CA ARG A 206 3.25 20.55 23.82
C ARG A 206 3.61 19.82 25.10
N GLY A 207 2.74 19.90 26.12
CA GLY A 207 2.92 19.14 27.35
C GLY A 207 2.93 17.63 27.09
N GLY A 208 3.60 16.84 27.92
CA GLY A 208 3.71 15.38 27.73
C GLY A 208 2.35 14.67 27.61
N ILE A 209 1.34 15.15 28.36
CA ILE A 209 -0.04 14.63 28.30
C ILE A 209 -0.67 14.91 26.93
N GLU A 210 -0.46 16.11 26.38
CA GLU A 210 -1.00 16.49 25.07
C GLU A 210 -0.35 15.66 23.96
N GLN A 211 0.97 15.44 24.04
CA GLN A 211 1.68 14.57 23.10
C GLN A 211 1.14 13.13 23.14
N LEU A 212 0.92 12.60 24.35
CA LEU A 212 0.35 11.27 24.53
C LEU A 212 -1.07 11.20 23.96
N TYR A 213 -1.91 12.21 24.19
CA TYR A 213 -3.24 12.30 23.62
C TYR A 213 -3.23 12.26 22.08
N TRP A 214 -2.33 13.02 21.43
CA TRP A 214 -2.18 12.98 19.98
C TRP A 214 -1.66 11.64 19.46
N LEU A 215 -0.71 11.02 20.19
CA LEU A 215 -0.24 9.68 19.86
C LEU A 215 -1.36 8.65 19.96
N PHE A 216 -2.17 8.69 21.02
CA PHE A 216 -3.34 7.81 21.16
C PHE A 216 -4.35 8.00 20.03
N SER A 217 -4.66 9.26 19.70
CA SER A 217 -5.58 9.57 18.61
C SER A 217 -5.08 9.05 17.27
N TYR A 218 -3.79 9.29 16.99
CA TYR A 218 -3.13 8.79 15.80
C TYR A 218 -3.07 7.26 15.76
N THR A 219 -2.72 6.60 16.86
CA THR A 219 -2.62 5.13 16.95
C THR A 219 -3.98 4.47 16.81
N PHE A 220 -5.03 4.98 17.46
CA PHE A 220 -6.38 4.39 17.42
C PHE A 220 -7.30 5.02 16.37
N TYR A 221 -6.75 5.73 15.39
CA TYR A 221 -7.55 6.21 14.27
C TYR A 221 -8.06 5.03 13.43
N HIS A 222 -9.33 4.68 13.66
CA HIS A 222 -9.98 3.43 13.22
C HIS A 222 -9.89 3.17 11.71
N PRO A 223 -10.15 4.15 10.81
CA PRO A 223 -10.16 3.88 9.37
C PRO A 223 -8.86 3.29 8.84
N PHE A 224 -7.71 3.67 9.41
CA PHE A 224 -6.39 3.18 8.98
C PHE A 224 -5.73 2.22 9.98
N PHE A 225 -6.47 1.76 10.99
CA PHE A 225 -5.89 1.03 12.13
C PHE A 225 -5.35 -0.35 11.74
N TYR A 226 -6.16 -1.14 11.03
CA TYR A 226 -5.81 -2.51 10.63
C TYR A 226 -5.18 -2.57 9.24
N ASN A 227 -5.76 -1.81 8.33
CA ASN A 227 -5.41 -1.76 6.92
C ASN A 227 -5.80 -0.38 6.36
N GLY A 228 -5.16 0.03 5.28
CA GLY A 228 -5.36 1.32 4.66
C GLY A 228 -4.04 2.04 4.36
N PRO A 229 -4.11 3.17 3.64
CA PRO A 229 -2.93 3.92 3.28
C PRO A 229 -2.28 4.55 4.53
N ILE A 230 -0.95 4.50 4.57
CA ILE A 230 -0.16 5.07 5.68
C ILE A 230 -0.13 6.59 5.56
N ILE A 231 -0.61 7.28 6.60
CA ILE A 231 -0.44 8.73 6.79
C ILE A 231 0.67 8.96 7.82
N THR A 232 1.48 10.00 7.65
CA THR A 232 2.54 10.33 8.63
C THR A 232 1.94 11.04 9.86
N TYR A 233 2.61 10.95 11.01
CA TYR A 233 2.17 11.62 12.25
C TYR A 233 2.03 13.13 12.05
N LYS A 234 3.01 13.75 11.38
CA LYS A 234 2.98 15.18 11.06
C LYS A 234 1.74 15.54 10.24
N ASP A 235 1.50 14.83 9.14
CA ASP A 235 0.35 15.08 8.27
C ASP A 235 -0.97 14.87 9.02
N TYR A 236 -1.07 13.81 9.83
CA TYR A 236 -2.26 13.51 10.63
C TYR A 236 -2.58 14.65 11.61
N VAL A 237 -1.61 15.08 12.42
CA VAL A 237 -1.81 16.16 13.40
C VAL A 237 -2.14 17.48 12.71
N GLU A 238 -1.40 17.85 11.67
CA GLU A 238 -1.62 19.10 10.94
C GLU A 238 -3.00 19.15 10.26
N GLN A 239 -3.53 18.03 9.80
CA GLN A 239 -4.83 17.97 9.14
C GLN A 239 -5.98 17.88 10.15
N MET A 240 -5.85 17.09 11.21
CA MET A 240 -6.87 16.98 12.27
C MET A 240 -6.99 18.26 13.11
N TRP A 241 -5.93 19.06 13.20
CA TRP A 241 -5.95 20.33 13.93
C TRP A 241 -6.69 21.45 13.19
N ARG A 242 -6.81 21.37 11.85
CA ARG A 242 -7.43 22.43 11.05
C ARG A 242 -8.93 22.55 11.40
N PRO A 243 -9.42 23.74 11.80
CA PRO A 243 -10.84 23.95 12.03
C PRO A 243 -11.67 23.58 10.80
N ALA A 244 -12.85 22.99 11.02
CA ALA A 244 -13.78 22.60 9.96
C ALA A 244 -14.48 23.82 9.27
N GLU A 245 -13.89 25.01 9.33
CA GLU A 245 -14.52 26.28 8.97
C GLU A 245 -14.62 26.54 7.44
N GLU A 246 -14.17 25.62 6.58
CA GLU A 246 -14.14 25.84 5.12
C GLU A 246 -14.98 24.85 4.27
N SER A 247 -15.88 24.04 4.85
CA SER A 247 -16.67 23.09 4.06
C SER A 247 -18.14 23.48 3.88
N ASP A 248 -18.40 24.45 3.00
CA ASP A 248 -19.71 24.71 2.40
C ASP A 248 -20.09 23.58 1.42
N LYS A 249 -20.25 22.35 1.93
CA LYS A 249 -20.17 21.12 1.13
C LYS A 249 -21.28 20.10 1.34
N ASP A 250 -22.43 20.41 1.93
CA ASP A 250 -23.37 19.32 2.26
C ASP A 250 -23.96 18.62 1.01
N LYS A 251 -24.27 19.36 -0.06
CA LYS A 251 -24.67 18.75 -1.35
C LYS A 251 -23.51 18.07 -2.08
N SER A 252 -22.30 18.64 -2.00
CA SER A 252 -21.08 18.05 -2.58
C SER A 252 -20.64 16.77 -1.84
N ALA A 253 -20.92 16.66 -0.55
CA ALA A 253 -20.51 15.56 0.31
C ALA A 253 -21.35 14.30 0.04
N PHE A 254 -22.67 14.45 -0.13
CA PHE A 254 -23.52 13.32 -0.51
C PHE A 254 -23.15 12.75 -1.88
N SER A 255 -22.99 13.62 -2.89
CA SER A 255 -22.55 13.19 -4.22
C SER A 255 -21.17 12.51 -4.18
N TYR A 256 -20.23 13.07 -3.41
CA TYR A 256 -18.93 12.45 -3.17
C TYR A 256 -19.06 11.04 -2.58
N PHE A 257 -19.86 10.88 -1.53
CA PHE A 257 -20.04 9.60 -0.85
C PHE A 257 -20.66 8.54 -1.77
N VAL A 258 -21.70 8.90 -2.52
CA VAL A 258 -22.36 8.01 -3.49
C VAL A 258 -21.40 7.59 -4.60
N LEU A 259 -20.68 8.54 -5.21
CA LEU A 259 -19.73 8.25 -6.29
C LEU A 259 -18.55 7.39 -5.81
N ARG A 260 -18.02 7.68 -4.62
CA ARG A 260 -16.93 6.89 -4.04
C ARG A 260 -17.39 5.48 -3.68
N SER A 261 -18.55 5.35 -3.04
CA SER A 261 -19.12 4.05 -2.69
C SER A 261 -19.41 3.22 -3.94
N GLY A 262 -20.06 3.80 -4.95
CA GLY A 262 -20.31 3.12 -6.23
C GLY A 262 -19.03 2.66 -6.92
N ARG A 263 -17.97 3.46 -6.87
CA ARG A 263 -16.66 3.07 -7.40
C ARG A 263 -16.01 1.93 -6.62
N ILE A 264 -16.11 1.92 -5.28
CA ILE A 264 -15.58 0.84 -4.44
C ILE A 264 -16.33 -0.47 -4.72
N ILE A 265 -17.67 -0.40 -4.81
CA ILE A 265 -18.52 -1.55 -5.14
C ILE A 265 -18.17 -2.09 -6.53
N LEU A 266 -17.97 -1.20 -7.52
CA LEU A 266 -17.53 -1.61 -8.85
C LEU A 266 -16.21 -2.39 -8.83
N TRP A 267 -15.20 -1.88 -8.12
CA TRP A 267 -13.91 -2.58 -7.99
C TRP A 267 -14.04 -3.90 -7.23
N TRP A 268 -14.89 -3.96 -6.21
CA TRP A 268 -15.19 -5.20 -5.51
C TRP A 268 -15.85 -6.23 -6.44
N CYS A 269 -16.84 -5.82 -7.24
CA CYS A 269 -17.45 -6.68 -8.25
C CYS A 269 -16.43 -7.19 -9.29
N ILE A 270 -15.48 -6.33 -9.70
CA ILE A 270 -14.41 -6.73 -10.62
C ILE A 270 -13.49 -7.76 -9.96
N ALA A 271 -13.06 -7.55 -8.71
CA ALA A 271 -12.25 -8.51 -7.98
C ALA A 271 -12.95 -9.87 -7.84
N GLU A 272 -14.22 -9.88 -7.43
CA GLU A 272 -15.04 -11.09 -7.33
C GLU A 272 -15.19 -11.77 -8.71
N TYR A 273 -15.44 -11.00 -9.77
CA TYR A 273 -15.52 -11.54 -11.13
C TYR A 273 -14.21 -12.25 -11.54
N MET A 274 -13.05 -11.64 -11.27
CA MET A 274 -11.75 -12.21 -11.64
C MET A 274 -11.54 -13.59 -11.01
N ILE A 275 -11.79 -13.76 -9.71
CA ILE A 275 -11.60 -15.03 -8.99
C ILE A 275 -12.66 -16.11 -9.30
N HIS A 276 -13.79 -15.73 -9.90
CA HIS A 276 -14.78 -16.69 -10.42
C HIS A 276 -14.46 -17.20 -11.82
N VAL A 277 -13.84 -16.34 -12.63
CA VAL A 277 -13.57 -16.64 -14.04
C VAL A 277 -12.19 -17.30 -14.18
N ILE A 278 -11.21 -16.86 -13.40
CA ILE A 278 -9.81 -17.26 -13.50
C ILE A 278 -9.32 -17.71 -12.12
N TYR A 279 -8.90 -18.97 -12.00
CA TYR A 279 -8.40 -19.57 -10.76
C TYR A 279 -6.91 -19.30 -10.57
N MET A 280 -6.52 -18.03 -10.71
CA MET A 280 -5.14 -17.58 -10.80
C MET A 280 -4.30 -17.87 -9.56
N HIS A 281 -4.86 -17.76 -8.36
CA HIS A 281 -4.09 -17.98 -7.13
C HIS A 281 -3.89 -19.47 -6.87
N SER A 282 -4.93 -20.29 -7.09
CA SER A 282 -4.81 -21.75 -7.00
C SER A 282 -3.78 -22.30 -8.00
N ILE A 283 -3.79 -21.79 -9.25
CA ILE A 283 -2.79 -22.14 -10.26
C ILE A 283 -1.38 -21.69 -9.83
N GLN A 284 -1.24 -20.46 -9.32
CA GLN A 284 0.06 -19.94 -8.85
C GLN A 284 0.65 -20.78 -7.70
N SER A 285 -0.20 -21.30 -6.82
CA SER A 285 0.24 -22.08 -5.65
C SER A 285 0.65 -23.53 -5.97
N ASN A 286 0.47 -23.99 -7.21
CA ASN A 286 0.76 -25.38 -7.58
C ASN A 286 1.84 -25.44 -8.68
N GLU A 287 2.98 -26.04 -8.33
CA GLU A 287 4.14 -26.17 -9.23
C GLU A 287 3.80 -26.97 -10.50
N THR A 288 3.01 -28.03 -10.40
CA THR A 288 2.62 -28.86 -11.55
C THR A 288 1.80 -28.06 -12.56
N TYR A 289 0.82 -27.26 -12.10
CA TYR A 289 0.03 -26.41 -12.99
C TYR A 289 0.88 -25.31 -13.63
N LEU A 290 1.87 -24.77 -12.93
CA LEU A 290 2.82 -23.80 -13.49
C LEU A 290 3.69 -24.41 -14.59
N GLU A 291 4.16 -25.65 -14.42
CA GLU A 291 5.02 -26.33 -15.40
C GLU A 291 4.29 -26.67 -16.70
N ILE A 292 3.02 -27.07 -16.62
CA ILE A 292 2.22 -27.43 -17.80
C ILE A 292 1.51 -26.22 -18.44
N LEU A 293 1.62 -25.03 -17.83
CA LEU A 293 0.91 -23.84 -18.28
C LEU A 293 1.44 -23.36 -19.65
N PRO A 294 0.59 -23.21 -20.68
CA PRO A 294 1.03 -22.69 -21.96
C PRO A 294 1.62 -21.27 -21.82
N PRO A 295 2.62 -20.86 -22.63
CA PRO A 295 3.30 -19.56 -22.46
C PRO A 295 2.37 -18.35 -22.47
N TRP A 296 1.32 -18.35 -23.30
CA TRP A 296 0.30 -17.29 -23.31
C TRP A 296 -0.52 -17.26 -22.02
N ALA A 297 -0.87 -18.41 -21.47
CA ALA A 297 -1.57 -18.51 -20.19
C ALA A 297 -0.63 -18.10 -19.03
N LEU A 298 0.67 -18.39 -19.12
CA LEU A 298 1.68 -17.96 -18.14
C LEU A 298 1.85 -16.44 -18.10
N GLY A 299 1.94 -15.80 -19.26
CA GLY A 299 1.88 -14.33 -19.35
C GLY A 299 0.56 -13.78 -18.80
N GLY A 300 -0.56 -14.44 -19.13
CA GLY A 300 -1.87 -14.12 -18.60
C GLY A 300 -1.95 -14.26 -17.08
N LEU A 301 -1.28 -15.27 -16.50
CA LEU A 301 -1.25 -15.52 -15.06
C LEU A 301 -0.51 -14.40 -14.33
N ALA A 302 0.70 -14.08 -14.79
CA ALA A 302 1.48 -12.98 -14.24
C ALA A 302 0.70 -11.65 -14.30
N LEU A 303 0.05 -11.36 -15.44
CA LEU A 303 -0.80 -10.17 -15.59
C LEU A 303 -2.01 -10.21 -14.66
N ALA A 304 -2.73 -11.34 -14.57
CA ALA A 304 -3.95 -11.47 -13.79
C ALA A 304 -3.68 -11.27 -12.30
N LEU A 305 -2.59 -11.86 -11.78
CA LEU A 305 -2.15 -11.69 -10.40
C LEU A 305 -1.85 -10.23 -10.06
N VAL A 306 -1.08 -9.54 -10.91
CA VAL A 306 -0.72 -8.14 -10.67
C VAL A 306 -1.93 -7.20 -10.82
N GLN A 307 -2.85 -7.49 -11.76
CA GLN A 307 -4.12 -6.76 -11.86
C GLN A 307 -5.02 -6.99 -10.65
N PHE A 308 -5.12 -8.24 -10.18
CA PHE A 308 -5.93 -8.56 -9.01
C PHE A 308 -5.38 -7.85 -7.78
N PHE A 309 -4.05 -7.88 -7.60
CA PHE A 309 -3.38 -7.14 -6.55
C PHE A 309 -3.70 -5.63 -6.61
N PHE A 310 -3.67 -5.03 -7.79
CA PHE A 310 -4.10 -3.64 -7.99
C PHE A 310 -5.57 -3.39 -7.60
N VAL A 311 -6.51 -4.19 -8.12
CA VAL A 311 -7.95 -4.04 -7.88
C VAL A 311 -8.29 -4.26 -6.40
N LYS A 312 -7.68 -5.27 -5.77
CA LYS A 312 -7.81 -5.57 -4.35
C LYS A 312 -7.53 -4.34 -3.49
N TYR A 313 -6.41 -3.65 -3.73
CA TYR A 313 -6.04 -2.46 -2.95
C TYR A 313 -6.91 -1.24 -3.23
N LEU A 314 -7.55 -1.13 -4.40
CA LEU A 314 -8.56 -0.09 -4.64
C LEU A 314 -9.79 -0.25 -3.73
N VAL A 315 -10.14 -1.50 -3.38
CA VAL A 315 -11.22 -1.80 -2.44
C VAL A 315 -10.73 -1.60 -1.00
N LEU A 316 -9.63 -2.27 -0.62
CA LEU A 316 -9.10 -2.25 0.75
C LEU A 316 -8.73 -0.84 1.21
N PHE A 317 -8.14 0.00 0.35
CA PHE A 317 -7.80 1.38 0.70
C PHE A 317 -8.93 2.35 0.42
N GLY A 318 -9.88 2.00 -0.46
CA GLY A 318 -10.94 2.87 -0.93
C GLY A 318 -11.87 3.34 0.19
N LEU A 319 -12.42 2.38 0.95
CA LEU A 319 -13.35 2.67 2.05
C LEU A 319 -12.68 3.47 3.20
N PRO A 320 -11.52 3.02 3.74
CA PRO A 320 -10.74 3.83 4.68
C PRO A 320 -10.46 5.25 4.21
N SER A 321 -10.03 5.44 2.96
CA SER A 321 -9.71 6.75 2.41
C SER A 321 -10.95 7.65 2.30
N MET A 322 -12.11 7.07 1.97
CA MET A 322 -13.38 7.80 1.92
C MET A 322 -13.78 8.32 3.31
N LEU A 323 -13.65 7.50 4.35
CA LEU A 323 -13.92 7.89 5.74
C LEU A 323 -12.92 8.95 6.21
N ALA A 324 -11.63 8.78 5.93
CA ALA A 324 -10.60 9.76 6.23
C ALA A 324 -10.85 11.11 5.56
N THR A 325 -11.31 11.10 4.30
CA THR A 325 -11.71 12.35 3.62
C THR A 325 -12.90 13.02 4.30
N SER A 326 -13.86 12.21 4.76
CA SER A 326 -15.01 12.72 5.54
C SER A 326 -14.58 13.28 6.89
N ASP A 327 -13.42 12.84 7.37
CA ASP A 327 -12.76 13.34 8.56
C ASP A 327 -11.89 14.59 8.32
N ASN A 328 -11.92 15.20 7.14
CA ASN A 328 -11.03 16.30 6.72
C ASN A 328 -9.54 15.93 6.64
N LEU A 329 -9.21 14.63 6.58
CA LEU A 329 -7.88 14.18 6.20
C LEU A 329 -7.75 14.11 4.67
N VAL A 330 -6.53 14.32 4.18
CA VAL A 330 -6.14 14.09 2.80
C VAL A 330 -5.36 12.78 2.76
N PRO A 331 -6.04 11.64 2.50
CA PRO A 331 -5.34 10.36 2.39
C PRO A 331 -4.37 10.34 1.19
N PRO A 332 -3.30 9.53 1.26
CA PRO A 332 -2.50 9.20 0.08
C PRO A 332 -3.36 8.73 -1.08
N LYS A 333 -2.93 8.98 -2.33
CA LYS A 333 -3.72 8.54 -3.50
C LYS A 333 -3.75 7.03 -3.54
N LEU A 334 -4.89 6.50 -3.99
CA LEU A 334 -5.04 5.10 -4.28
C LEU A 334 -4.08 4.65 -5.39
N PRO A 335 -3.76 3.34 -5.47
CA PRO A 335 -2.87 2.80 -6.47
C PRO A 335 -3.21 3.27 -7.89
N ARG A 336 -2.20 3.47 -8.72
CA ARG A 336 -2.37 3.64 -10.18
C ARG A 336 -2.45 2.29 -10.86
N CYS A 337 -3.10 2.25 -12.02
CA CYS A 337 -3.18 1.04 -12.83
C CYS A 337 -1.76 0.52 -13.15
N VAL A 338 -1.52 -0.73 -12.80
CA VAL A 338 -0.23 -1.40 -12.95
C VAL A 338 0.17 -1.61 -14.42
N SER A 339 -0.80 -1.74 -15.34
CA SER A 339 -0.52 -1.84 -16.79
C SER A 339 0.10 -0.60 -17.42
N ILE A 340 -0.05 0.57 -16.78
CA ILE A 340 0.54 1.83 -17.29
C ILE A 340 1.85 2.18 -16.58
N MET A 341 2.30 1.34 -15.64
CA MET A 341 3.57 1.54 -14.95
C MET A 341 4.70 0.95 -15.80
N TYR A 342 5.62 1.81 -16.24
CA TYR A 342 6.75 1.43 -17.12
C TYR A 342 8.12 1.50 -16.42
N SER A 343 8.14 1.78 -15.11
CA SER A 343 9.39 1.92 -14.34
C SER A 343 9.24 1.36 -12.92
N PHE A 344 10.32 0.78 -12.39
CA PHE A 344 10.40 0.33 -11.00
C PHE A 344 10.22 1.51 -10.04
N THR A 345 10.88 2.64 -10.29
CA THR A 345 10.72 3.85 -9.47
C THR A 345 9.26 4.34 -9.49
N GLY A 346 8.61 4.28 -10.65
CA GLY A 346 7.20 4.67 -10.82
C GLY A 346 6.26 3.75 -10.06
N MET A 347 6.47 2.42 -10.15
CA MET A 347 5.70 1.42 -9.41
C MET A 347 5.75 1.69 -7.90
N TRP A 348 6.94 1.85 -7.33
CA TRP A 348 7.10 2.12 -5.90
C TRP A 348 6.52 3.46 -5.44
N ARG A 349 6.51 4.48 -6.31
CA ARG A 349 5.95 5.79 -5.99
C ARG A 349 4.43 5.82 -6.02
N HIS A 350 3.80 4.98 -6.84
CA HIS A 350 2.40 5.12 -7.22
C HIS A 350 1.51 3.91 -6.89
N PHE A 351 2.09 2.78 -6.48
CA PHE A 351 1.31 1.65 -6.01
C PHE A 351 0.81 1.89 -4.59
N ASP A 352 1.70 1.99 -3.61
CA ASP A 352 1.38 2.42 -2.24
C ASP A 352 2.08 3.76 -1.94
N GLU A 353 1.37 4.85 -2.24
CA GLU A 353 1.91 6.19 -2.03
C GLU A 353 2.14 6.50 -0.53
N GLY A 354 1.33 5.93 0.37
CA GLY A 354 1.44 6.15 1.81
C GLY A 354 2.73 5.55 2.36
N LEU A 355 2.94 4.26 2.10
CA LEU A 355 4.18 3.57 2.48
C LEU A 355 5.39 4.21 1.81
N TYR A 356 5.30 4.58 0.53
CA TYR A 356 6.39 5.26 -0.17
C TYR A 356 6.80 6.56 0.52
N ARG A 357 5.84 7.44 0.84
CA ARG A 357 6.11 8.70 1.55
C ARG A 357 6.74 8.45 2.91
N TRP A 358 6.24 7.45 3.64
CA TRP A 358 6.80 7.03 4.93
C TRP A 358 8.26 6.58 4.80
N LEU A 359 8.56 5.69 3.85
CA LEU A 359 9.93 5.19 3.60
C LEU A 359 10.87 6.34 3.22
N ILE A 360 10.40 7.24 2.35
CA ILE A 360 11.19 8.39 1.93
C ILE A 360 11.52 9.30 3.11
N ARG A 361 10.52 9.65 3.92
CA ARG A 361 10.65 10.57 5.07
C ARG A 361 11.51 10.00 6.19
N TYR A 362 11.32 8.73 6.55
CA TYR A 362 11.88 8.16 7.77
C TYR A 362 13.15 7.32 7.56
N ILE A 363 13.38 6.80 6.36
CA ILE A 363 14.55 5.96 6.05
C ILE A 363 15.42 6.63 4.99
N TYR A 364 14.88 6.86 3.79
CA TYR A 364 15.68 7.23 2.64
C TYR A 364 16.38 8.59 2.77
N VAL A 365 15.64 9.64 3.16
CA VAL A 365 16.18 11.00 3.30
C VAL A 365 17.16 11.10 4.48
N PRO A 366 16.83 10.61 5.70
CA PRO A 366 17.76 10.65 6.84
C PRO A 366 19.09 9.92 6.62
N LEU A 367 19.11 8.88 5.79
CA LEU A 367 20.33 8.13 5.44
C LEU A 367 21.18 8.79 4.34
N GLY A 368 20.82 10.01 3.92
CA GLY A 368 21.57 10.81 2.94
C GLY A 368 20.98 10.78 1.53
N GLY A 369 20.14 9.80 1.22
CA GLY A 369 19.36 9.72 -0.03
C GLY A 369 20.20 9.93 -1.29
N SER A 370 19.67 10.67 -2.26
CA SER A 370 20.39 11.02 -3.50
C SER A 370 21.36 12.20 -3.35
N HIS A 371 21.31 12.95 -2.24
CA HIS A 371 22.10 14.18 -2.08
C HIS A 371 23.59 13.93 -1.84
N HIS A 372 23.93 12.76 -1.27
CA HIS A 372 25.31 12.42 -0.91
C HIS A 372 25.97 11.46 -1.93
N GLY A 373 25.37 11.32 -3.12
CA GLY A 373 25.93 10.54 -4.23
C GLY A 373 25.36 9.12 -4.39
N PRO A 374 25.85 8.36 -5.38
CA PRO A 374 25.26 7.07 -5.78
C PRO A 374 25.34 5.99 -4.70
N LEU A 375 26.41 5.96 -3.91
CA LEU A 375 26.60 4.97 -2.83
C LEU A 375 25.57 5.15 -1.71
N TYR A 376 25.36 6.39 -1.26
CA TYR A 376 24.33 6.70 -0.26
C TYR A 376 22.93 6.42 -0.78
N LYS A 377 22.66 6.69 -2.07
CA LYS A 377 21.39 6.31 -2.71
C LYS A 377 21.19 4.79 -2.69
N MET A 378 22.21 4.02 -3.05
CA MET A 378 22.17 2.56 -3.06
C MET A 378 21.92 2.01 -1.64
N PHE A 379 22.67 2.50 -0.65
CA PHE A 379 22.52 2.10 0.75
C PHE A 379 21.15 2.50 1.33
N SER A 380 20.72 3.74 1.11
CA SER A 380 19.43 4.24 1.60
C SER A 380 18.24 3.50 1.00
N THR A 381 18.29 3.18 -0.30
CA THR A 381 17.26 2.34 -0.94
C THR A 381 17.34 0.90 -0.43
N GLY A 382 18.53 0.32 -0.30
CA GLY A 382 18.71 -1.03 0.22
C GLY A 382 18.15 -1.21 1.62
N LEU A 383 18.40 -0.26 2.52
CA LEU A 383 17.83 -0.28 3.87
C LEU A 383 16.30 -0.07 3.88
N ALA A 384 15.76 0.74 2.96
CA ALA A 384 14.30 0.86 2.83
C ALA A 384 13.66 -0.46 2.39
N PHE A 385 14.24 -1.16 1.41
CA PHE A 385 13.78 -2.49 1.01
C PHE A 385 13.97 -3.55 2.10
N GLY A 386 15.10 -3.51 2.82
CA GLY A 386 15.36 -4.37 3.96
C GLY A 386 14.32 -4.18 5.07
N PHE A 387 13.97 -2.93 5.37
CA PHE A 387 12.90 -2.62 6.33
C PHE A 387 11.54 -3.15 5.87
N VAL A 388 11.15 -2.93 4.61
CA VAL A 388 9.89 -3.45 4.06
C VAL A 388 9.85 -4.98 4.15
N CYS A 389 10.95 -5.66 3.82
CA CYS A 389 11.06 -7.11 3.94
C CYS A 389 10.89 -7.60 5.39
N LEU A 390 11.52 -6.91 6.35
CA LEU A 390 11.38 -7.23 7.78
C LEU A 390 9.93 -7.00 8.25
N TRP A 391 9.35 -5.85 7.89
CA TRP A 391 8.00 -5.46 8.27
C TRP A 391 6.92 -6.42 7.75
N HIS A 392 7.11 -7.01 6.55
CA HIS A 392 6.23 -8.02 6.00
C HIS A 392 6.43 -9.45 6.55
N GLY A 393 7.36 -9.67 7.47
CA GLY A 393 7.58 -10.99 8.10
C GLY A 393 8.85 -11.71 7.67
N GLY A 394 9.60 -11.21 6.69
CA GLY A 394 10.96 -11.68 6.40
C GLY A 394 11.06 -13.11 5.86
N HIS A 395 9.99 -13.69 5.31
CA HIS A 395 10.00 -14.98 4.63
C HIS A 395 10.87 -14.98 3.36
N ASP A 396 11.34 -16.14 2.92
CA ASP A 396 12.30 -16.24 1.81
C ASP A 396 11.76 -15.63 0.50
N TYR A 397 10.49 -15.87 0.16
CA TYR A 397 9.88 -15.27 -1.03
C TYR A 397 9.84 -13.73 -0.97
N LEU A 398 9.66 -13.14 0.23
CA LEU A 398 9.71 -11.69 0.43
C LEU A 398 11.13 -11.15 0.30
N ARG A 399 12.13 -11.90 0.75
CA ARG A 399 13.55 -11.54 0.60
C ARG A 399 13.93 -11.48 -0.88
N TYR A 400 13.57 -12.50 -1.65
CA TYR A 400 13.81 -12.52 -3.10
C TYR A 400 13.05 -11.39 -3.81
N TRP A 401 11.78 -11.18 -3.46
CA TRP A 401 10.98 -10.08 -4.02
C TRP A 401 11.60 -8.71 -3.73
N ALA A 402 12.03 -8.46 -2.48
CA ALA A 402 12.67 -7.20 -2.10
C ALA A 402 14.01 -7.00 -2.82
N LEU A 403 14.83 -8.04 -2.91
CA LEU A 403 16.12 -8.01 -3.61
C LEU A 403 15.93 -7.71 -5.10
N MET A 404 14.99 -8.37 -5.77
CA MET A 404 14.72 -8.16 -7.20
C MET A 404 14.19 -6.76 -7.48
N ASN A 405 13.29 -6.24 -6.63
CA ASN A 405 12.80 -4.87 -6.76
C ASN A 405 13.92 -3.84 -6.53
N TRP A 406 14.76 -4.06 -5.52
CA TRP A 406 15.91 -3.19 -5.27
C TRP A 406 16.88 -3.20 -6.44
N ALA A 407 17.23 -4.37 -6.96
CA ALA A 407 18.05 -4.53 -8.15
C ALA A 407 17.43 -3.81 -9.36
N GLY A 408 16.13 -3.95 -9.59
CA GLY A 408 15.40 -3.24 -10.65
C GLY A 408 15.51 -1.72 -10.53
N VAL A 409 15.37 -1.17 -9.32
CA VAL A 409 15.57 0.27 -9.04
C VAL A 409 17.02 0.69 -9.28
N LEU A 410 18.01 -0.12 -8.90
CA LEU A 410 19.42 0.19 -9.13
C LEU A 410 19.75 0.17 -10.63
N VAL A 411 19.30 -0.84 -11.36
CA VAL A 411 19.48 -0.96 -12.81
C VAL A 411 18.82 0.22 -13.53
N GLU A 412 17.57 0.55 -13.19
CA GLU A 412 16.88 1.70 -13.78
C GLU A 412 17.65 3.01 -13.56
N ASN A 413 18.13 3.24 -12.33
CA ASN A 413 18.92 4.43 -12.01
C ASN A 413 20.29 4.44 -12.69
N GLY A 414 20.94 3.29 -12.79
CA GLY A 414 22.22 3.11 -13.49
C GLY A 414 22.08 3.40 -14.98
N LEU A 415 21.04 2.86 -15.63
CA LEU A 415 20.74 3.12 -17.04
C LEU A 415 20.42 4.61 -17.27
N LYS A 416 19.62 5.24 -16.41
CA LYS A 416 19.37 6.69 -16.50
C LYS A 416 20.66 7.51 -16.41
N SER A 417 21.55 7.14 -15.47
CA SER A 417 22.85 7.80 -15.33
C SER A 417 23.75 7.57 -16.55
N LEU A 418 23.74 6.37 -17.12
CA LEU A 418 24.49 6.01 -18.31
C LEU A 418 24.01 6.80 -19.53
N PHE A 419 22.70 6.88 -19.76
CA PHE A 419 22.11 7.64 -20.87
C PHE A 419 22.26 9.16 -20.69
N ALA A 420 22.35 9.65 -19.45
CA ALA A 420 22.65 11.05 -19.16
C ALA A 420 24.15 11.39 -19.28
N SER A 421 25.03 10.40 -19.45
CA SER A 421 26.46 10.64 -19.59
C SER A 421 26.78 11.36 -20.91
N SER A 422 27.74 12.30 -20.85
CA SER A 422 28.19 13.05 -22.03
C SER A 422 28.70 12.15 -23.16
N PHE A 423 29.28 10.99 -22.81
CA PHE A 423 29.76 9.99 -23.75
C PHE A 423 28.64 9.41 -24.61
N ILE A 424 27.58 8.87 -23.99
CA ILE A 424 26.44 8.30 -24.73
C ILE A 424 25.68 9.40 -25.47
N HIS A 425 25.52 10.58 -24.86
CA HIS A 425 24.90 11.71 -25.54
C HIS A 425 25.66 12.09 -26.83
N SER A 426 27.00 12.09 -26.80
CA SER A 426 27.81 12.37 -27.99
C SER A 426 27.64 11.32 -29.09
N ILE A 427 27.50 10.04 -28.73
CA ILE A 427 27.25 8.94 -29.66
C ILE A 427 25.87 9.08 -30.31
N VAL A 428 24.83 9.36 -29.52
CA VAL A 428 23.46 9.52 -30.02
C VAL A 428 23.35 10.71 -30.97
N VAL A 429 24.00 11.83 -30.64
CA VAL A 429 24.06 13.02 -31.51
C VAL A 429 24.80 12.71 -32.81
N SER A 430 25.95 12.02 -32.74
CA SER A 430 26.71 11.60 -33.92
C SER A 430 25.88 10.71 -34.86
N LEU A 431 25.18 9.72 -34.31
CA LEU A 431 24.29 8.83 -35.07
C LEU A 431 23.09 9.56 -35.70
N LYS A 432 22.50 10.53 -35.00
CA LYS A 432 21.43 11.37 -35.56
C LYS A 432 21.94 12.26 -36.70
N SER A 433 23.14 12.83 -36.59
CA SER A 433 23.72 13.65 -37.66
C SER A 433 23.96 12.83 -38.93
N LYS A 434 24.54 11.63 -38.80
CA LYS A 434 24.75 10.71 -39.94
C LYS A 434 23.45 10.30 -40.62
N LYS A 435 22.35 10.16 -39.86
CA LYS A 435 21.04 9.79 -40.41
C LYS A 435 20.39 10.93 -41.18
N LEU A 436 20.59 12.18 -40.76
CA LEU A 436 20.14 13.36 -41.50
C LEU A 436 20.88 13.51 -42.83
N ASP A 437 22.21 13.32 -42.83
CA ASP A 437 23.03 13.39 -44.04
C ASP A 437 22.63 12.34 -45.10
N LEU A 438 22.26 11.13 -44.67
CA LEU A 438 21.79 10.05 -45.54
C LEU A 438 20.36 10.22 -46.09
N THR A 439 19.57 11.12 -45.50
CA THR A 439 18.20 11.45 -46.00
C THR A 439 18.16 12.73 -46.84
N SER A 440 19.26 13.48 -46.89
CA SER A 440 19.43 14.68 -47.72
C SER A 440 20.17 14.42 -49.05
N SER A 441 20.61 13.19 -49.28
CA SER A 441 21.13 12.67 -50.56
C SER A 441 20.10 11.78 -51.23
#